data_AF-F4GIY4-F1
#
_entry.id   AF-F4GIY4-F1
#
_cell.length_a   1.000
_cell.length_b   1.000
_cell.length_c   1.000
_cell.angle_alpha   90.00
_cell.angle_beta   90.00
_cell.angle_gamma   90.00
#
_symmetry.space_group_name_H-M   'P 1'
#
loop_
_entity.id
_entity.type
_entity.pdbx_description
1 polymer ?
#
loop_
_entity_poly.entity_id
_entity_poly.type
_entity_poly.pdbx_seq_one_letter_code
_entity_poly.pdbx_strand_id
1 'polypeptide(L)'
;MPHTDRSLANGDATDFLKSLGFPSVTVHETFTHFDFTSPGRRVLLIGPMGSGKTEFSARVWRDAAVAQKKSDVVRRLTATGDVDRRKVFFIRSELDATRFSGYPDDAMAYRGGYIRCGENIARIKDSFGLEKVIEDHPDIGTYIIDEASFFDERLVYVVRNHSMQRGVMFIFPTLILNFRRDIFNSTARLMLDMATDVIPLTAYCEHPDCMKSAFYTYRYYQVGDKECPALYFDPLIIVGGDEHKVDSFQPNYAARCDEHHYLPGKEYTFFHLKPMGMMAARGEENPLRSELGALKGNIGKSLLYRNLAEGTPDGLQREMFLNSLLPANIAEKALAYLFSEQNLVPEELLVRLVSELELDREYLQKVLEDNRRPVVFDQQLLFS
;
A
#
# COMPACT_ATOMS: atom_id res chain seq x y z
N MET A 1 -16.02 18.11 36.35
CA MET A 1 -15.28 17.79 35.12
C MET A 1 -15.72 16.40 34.70
N PRO A 2 -16.45 16.25 33.58
CA PRO A 2 -16.97 14.94 33.22
C PRO A 2 -15.84 14.09 32.64
N HIS A 3 -15.78 12.85 33.11
CA HIS A 3 -14.95 11.79 32.57
C HIS A 3 -15.27 11.59 31.09
N THR A 4 -14.30 11.84 30.23
CA THR A 4 -14.38 11.49 28.81
C THR A 4 -14.25 9.98 28.65
N ASP A 5 -15.26 9.44 28.01
CA ASP A 5 -15.50 8.03 27.72
C ASP A 5 -14.39 7.47 26.81
N ARG A 6 -13.65 6.48 27.30
CA ARG A 6 -12.57 5.79 26.55
C ARG A 6 -13.10 4.80 25.50
N SER A 7 -14.42 4.68 25.35
CA SER A 7 -15.07 3.71 24.44
C SER A 7 -15.13 4.14 22.96
N LEU A 8 -14.88 5.41 22.64
CA LEU A 8 -15.05 5.95 21.28
C LEU A 8 -14.03 5.42 20.25
N ALA A 9 -12.78 5.16 20.65
CA ALA A 9 -11.73 4.74 19.71
C ALA A 9 -11.95 3.32 19.15
N ASN A 10 -12.57 2.41 19.92
CA ASN A 10 -12.91 1.06 19.46
C ASN A 10 -14.11 1.06 18.51
N GLY A 11 -15.02 2.03 18.65
CA GLY A 11 -16.16 2.22 17.74
C GLY A 11 -15.68 2.53 16.33
N ASP A 12 -14.83 3.55 16.20
CA ASP A 12 -14.33 4.04 14.90
C ASP A 12 -13.57 2.96 14.11
N ALA A 13 -12.69 2.20 14.76
CA ALA A 13 -11.94 1.13 14.11
C ALA A 13 -12.83 -0.05 13.70
N THR A 14 -13.80 -0.41 14.53
CA THR A 14 -14.75 -1.50 14.23
C THR A 14 -15.71 -1.09 13.10
N ASP A 15 -16.16 0.16 13.09
CA ASP A 15 -17.05 0.69 12.05
C ASP A 15 -16.30 0.92 10.73
N PHE A 16 -15.02 1.29 10.78
CA PHE A 16 -14.14 1.29 9.61
C PHE A 16 -14.00 -0.11 9.00
N LEU A 17 -13.76 -1.14 9.82
CA LEU A 17 -13.65 -2.51 9.31
C LEU A 17 -15.00 -3.02 8.75
N LYS A 18 -16.13 -2.69 9.38
CA LYS A 18 -17.45 -3.03 8.85
C LYS A 18 -17.76 -2.34 7.53
N SER A 19 -17.39 -1.06 7.38
CA SER A 19 -17.65 -0.31 6.13
C SER A 19 -16.88 -0.88 4.94
N LEU A 20 -15.78 -1.60 5.19
CA LEU A 20 -14.99 -2.32 4.19
C LEU A 20 -15.49 -3.75 3.90
N GLY A 21 -16.58 -4.21 4.54
CA GLY A 21 -17.22 -5.50 4.25
C GLY A 21 -16.57 -6.73 4.88
N PHE A 22 -15.86 -6.58 6.01
CA PHE A 22 -15.13 -7.68 6.64
C PHE A 22 -16.00 -8.67 7.45
N PRO A 23 -15.59 -9.95 7.58
CA PRO A 23 -16.24 -10.95 8.45
C PRO A 23 -16.09 -10.60 9.95
N SER A 24 -16.64 -11.41 10.87
CA SER A 24 -16.53 -11.19 12.31
C SER A 24 -15.07 -11.30 12.79
N VAL A 25 -14.40 -10.16 12.94
CA VAL A 25 -13.00 -10.05 13.38
C VAL A 25 -12.93 -9.55 14.82
N THR A 26 -12.02 -10.11 15.61
CA THR A 26 -11.68 -9.58 16.94
C THR A 26 -10.73 -8.38 16.81
N VAL A 27 -11.19 -7.20 17.26
CA VAL A 27 -10.40 -5.97 17.33
C VAL A 27 -9.71 -5.89 18.70
N HIS A 28 -8.38 -5.70 18.70
CA HIS A 28 -7.58 -5.63 19.93
C HIS A 28 -7.29 -4.19 20.35
N GLU A 29 -7.18 -3.95 21.67
CA GLU A 29 -6.66 -2.68 22.20
C GLU A 29 -5.16 -2.53 21.90
N THR A 30 -4.76 -1.39 21.34
CA THR A 30 -3.42 -1.14 20.77
C THR A 30 -2.30 -0.94 21.81
N PHE A 31 -2.60 -0.90 23.11
CA PHE A 31 -1.65 -0.55 24.18
C PHE A 31 -1.48 -1.60 25.29
N THR A 32 -1.43 -2.89 24.93
CA THR A 32 -1.08 -3.99 25.85
C THR A 32 0.13 -4.79 25.35
N HIS A 33 0.76 -5.56 26.24
CA HIS A 33 1.83 -6.47 25.85
C HIS A 33 1.30 -7.53 24.87
N PHE A 34 2.16 -8.02 23.97
CA PHE A 34 1.74 -8.98 22.98
C PHE A 34 1.42 -10.37 23.61
N ASP A 35 0.27 -10.95 23.25
CA ASP A 35 -0.14 -12.27 23.74
C ASP A 35 0.46 -13.41 22.89
N PHE A 36 1.37 -14.16 23.49
CA PHE A 36 1.99 -15.35 22.91
C PHE A 36 1.28 -16.67 23.30
N THR A 37 0.23 -16.63 24.12
CA THR A 37 -0.41 -17.85 24.65
C THR A 37 -1.31 -18.51 23.62
N SER A 38 -2.01 -17.71 22.81
CA SER A 38 -2.95 -18.17 21.80
C SER A 38 -2.25 -18.71 20.54
N PRO A 39 -2.33 -20.02 20.23
CA PRO A 39 -1.67 -20.62 19.07
C PRO A 39 -2.38 -20.29 17.75
N GLY A 40 -1.66 -20.41 16.63
CA GLY A 40 -2.26 -20.41 15.29
C GLY A 40 -2.89 -19.07 14.86
N ARG A 41 -2.46 -17.96 15.47
CA ARG A 41 -2.93 -16.61 15.10
C ARG A 41 -2.27 -16.12 13.82
N ARG A 42 -3.07 -15.44 13.01
CA ARG A 42 -2.68 -14.74 11.78
C ARG A 42 -3.13 -13.30 11.95
N VAL A 43 -2.23 -12.51 12.52
CA VAL A 43 -2.49 -11.15 13.00
C VAL A 43 -2.17 -10.18 11.87
N LEU A 44 -3.18 -9.51 11.37
CA LEU A 44 -3.02 -8.48 10.35
C LEU A 44 -2.86 -7.11 11.03
N LEU A 45 -1.70 -6.50 10.87
CA LEU A 45 -1.38 -5.20 11.44
C LEU A 45 -1.47 -4.15 10.32
N ILE A 46 -2.56 -3.37 10.33
CA ILE A 46 -2.91 -2.44 9.26
C ILE A 46 -2.78 -1.00 9.72
N GLY A 47 -2.72 -0.07 8.76
CA GLY A 47 -2.70 1.37 9.03
C GLY A 47 -2.06 2.13 7.87
N PRO A 48 -2.22 3.47 7.81
CA PRO A 48 -1.63 4.28 6.76
C PRO A 48 -0.09 4.23 6.79
N MET A 49 0.56 4.71 5.74
CA MET A 49 2.01 4.98 5.80
C MET A 49 2.31 5.92 6.96
N GLY A 50 3.39 5.66 7.70
CA GLY A 50 3.75 6.45 8.89
C GLY A 50 3.06 6.05 10.20
N SER A 51 2.12 5.11 10.20
CA SER A 51 1.39 4.69 11.43
C SER A 51 2.18 3.81 12.41
N GLY A 52 3.49 3.60 12.20
CA GLY A 52 4.32 2.79 13.10
C GLY A 52 4.15 1.28 12.98
N LYS A 53 3.72 0.73 11.83
CA LYS A 53 3.55 -0.72 11.62
C LYS A 53 4.81 -1.54 11.96
N THR A 54 5.95 -1.20 11.38
CA THR A 54 7.22 -1.89 11.67
C THR A 54 7.74 -1.59 13.09
N GLU A 55 7.40 -0.44 13.68
CA GLU A 55 7.70 -0.13 15.09
C GLU A 55 6.90 -1.03 16.04
N PHE A 56 5.67 -1.39 15.70
CA PHE A 56 4.91 -2.38 16.45
C PHE A 56 5.59 -3.76 16.40
N SER A 57 6.17 -4.17 15.26
CA SER A 57 7.00 -5.38 15.19
C SER A 57 8.18 -5.32 16.15
N ALA A 58 8.81 -4.16 16.28
CA ALA A 58 9.87 -3.92 17.25
C ALA A 58 9.39 -4.08 18.70
N ARG A 59 8.14 -3.68 18.99
CA ARG A 59 7.51 -3.95 20.29
C ARG A 59 7.29 -5.45 20.52
N VAL A 60 6.72 -6.17 19.55
CA VAL A 60 6.52 -7.62 19.65
C VAL A 60 7.85 -8.33 19.94
N TRP A 61 8.92 -7.92 19.27
CA TRP A 61 10.27 -8.45 19.50
C TRP A 61 10.76 -8.23 20.94
N ARG A 62 10.53 -7.03 21.51
CA ARG A 62 10.89 -6.72 22.90
C ARG A 62 10.05 -7.54 23.89
N ASP A 63 8.75 -7.65 23.66
CA ASP A 63 7.85 -8.45 24.49
C ASP A 63 8.25 -9.93 24.47
N ALA A 64 8.61 -10.45 23.29
CA ALA A 64 9.14 -11.80 23.12
C ALA A 64 10.42 -12.03 23.94
N ALA A 65 11.38 -11.09 23.90
CA ALA A 65 12.61 -11.18 24.70
C ALA A 65 12.34 -11.21 26.21
N VAL A 66 11.33 -10.49 26.70
CA VAL A 66 10.89 -10.55 28.09
C VAL A 66 10.18 -11.88 28.40
N ALA A 67 9.33 -12.37 27.49
CA ALA A 67 8.60 -13.62 27.63
C ALA A 67 9.54 -14.84 27.66
N GLN A 68 10.64 -14.82 26.90
CA GLN A 68 11.64 -15.88 26.89
C GLN A 68 12.37 -16.03 28.23
N LYS A 69 12.51 -14.94 29.01
CA LYS A 69 13.10 -14.97 30.36
C LYS A 69 12.17 -15.58 31.42
N LYS A 70 10.90 -15.86 31.08
CA LYS A 70 9.94 -16.44 32.01
C LYS A 70 10.20 -17.94 32.19
N SER A 71 9.70 -18.47 33.31
CA SER A 71 9.90 -19.87 33.70
C SER A 71 9.31 -20.86 32.68
N ASP A 72 9.68 -22.14 32.83
CA ASP A 72 9.14 -23.22 32.01
C ASP A 72 7.61 -23.36 32.11
N VAL A 73 7.00 -22.88 33.19
CA VAL A 73 5.54 -22.82 33.31
C VAL A 73 4.95 -21.94 32.21
N VAL A 74 5.55 -20.77 31.97
CA VAL A 74 5.12 -19.86 30.90
C VAL A 74 5.50 -20.41 29.53
N ARG A 75 6.64 -21.09 29.41
CA ARG A 75 7.02 -21.80 28.16
C ARG A 75 5.93 -22.79 27.73
N ARG A 76 5.40 -23.59 28.66
CA ARG A 76 4.33 -24.56 28.34
C ARG A 76 3.04 -23.91 27.86
N LEU A 77 2.75 -22.68 28.30
CA LEU A 77 1.57 -21.91 27.85
C LEU A 77 1.77 -21.31 26.45
N THR A 78 3.01 -21.18 25.99
CA THR A 78 3.39 -20.43 24.78
C THR A 78 4.04 -21.31 23.71
N ALA A 79 4.14 -22.62 23.96
CA ALA A 79 4.65 -23.61 23.02
C ALA A 79 3.53 -24.53 22.49
N THR A 80 3.74 -25.07 21.29
CA THR A 80 2.90 -26.14 20.70
C THR A 80 3.81 -27.12 19.99
N GLY A 81 3.88 -28.37 20.47
CA GLY A 81 4.88 -29.32 19.98
C GLY A 81 6.29 -28.73 20.13
N ASP A 82 7.05 -28.68 19.03
CA ASP A 82 8.42 -28.20 19.01
C ASP A 82 8.56 -26.67 18.85
N VAL A 83 7.47 -25.96 18.54
CA VAL A 83 7.52 -24.50 18.32
C VAL A 83 7.30 -23.72 19.61
N ASP A 84 8.05 -22.64 19.80
CA ASP A 84 7.91 -21.68 20.90
C ASP A 84 7.53 -20.31 20.37
N ARG A 85 6.29 -19.85 20.63
CA ARG A 85 5.78 -18.56 20.10
C ARG A 85 6.54 -17.35 20.62
N ARG A 86 7.33 -17.50 21.68
CA ARG A 86 8.18 -16.42 22.20
C ARG A 86 9.47 -16.28 21.38
N LYS A 87 9.83 -17.25 20.55
CA LYS A 87 10.91 -17.14 19.57
C LYS A 87 10.34 -16.51 18.31
N VAL A 88 10.85 -15.31 17.99
CA VAL A 88 10.37 -14.47 16.89
C VAL A 88 11.40 -14.46 15.78
N PHE A 89 10.93 -14.54 14.54
CA PHE A 89 11.74 -14.44 13.34
C PHE A 89 11.16 -13.35 12.42
N PHE A 90 12.02 -12.46 11.92
CA PHE A 90 11.61 -11.33 11.07
C PHE A 90 11.90 -11.62 9.60
N ILE A 91 10.95 -11.33 8.72
CA ILE A 91 11.04 -11.59 7.30
C ILE A 91 10.77 -10.30 6.55
N ARG A 92 11.65 -9.96 5.60
CA ARG A 92 11.52 -8.81 4.73
C ARG A 92 11.57 -9.22 3.26
N SER A 93 10.83 -8.51 2.42
CA SER A 93 10.92 -8.67 0.97
C SER A 93 12.26 -8.17 0.43
N GLU A 94 12.84 -8.87 -0.54
CA GLU A 94 13.98 -8.37 -1.32
C GLU A 94 13.66 -7.05 -2.05
N LEU A 95 12.39 -6.79 -2.37
CA LEU A 95 11.96 -5.53 -3.00
C LEU A 95 12.18 -4.29 -2.11
N ASP A 96 12.28 -4.47 -0.80
CA ASP A 96 12.47 -3.39 0.18
C ASP A 96 13.95 -3.19 0.57
N ALA A 97 14.88 -3.81 -0.16
CA ALA A 97 16.31 -3.80 0.18
C ALA A 97 16.94 -2.39 0.13
N THR A 98 16.43 -1.48 -0.69
CA THR A 98 17.01 -0.15 -0.89
C THR A 98 16.53 0.88 0.15
N ARG A 99 15.43 0.63 0.84
CA ARG A 99 14.77 1.58 1.76
C ARG A 99 15.59 1.88 3.01
N PHE A 100 16.39 0.93 3.46
CA PHE A 100 17.18 1.01 4.70
C PHE A 100 18.66 0.68 4.45
N SER A 101 19.21 1.12 3.33
CA SER A 101 20.59 0.83 2.91
C SER A 101 21.69 1.24 3.91
N GLY A 102 21.39 2.14 4.84
CA GLY A 102 22.31 2.56 5.92
C GLY A 102 22.27 1.71 7.20
N TYR A 103 21.40 0.71 7.30
CA TYR A 103 21.26 -0.13 8.50
C TYR A 103 22.02 -1.46 8.37
N PRO A 104 22.42 -2.10 9.49
CA PRO A 104 23.02 -3.44 9.46
C PRO A 104 22.12 -4.47 8.75
N ASP A 105 22.71 -5.51 8.15
CA ASP A 105 21.94 -6.53 7.44
C ASP A 105 20.97 -7.31 8.33
N ASP A 106 21.30 -7.44 9.62
CA ASP A 106 20.45 -8.09 10.62
C ASP A 106 19.44 -7.13 11.28
N ALA A 107 19.25 -5.94 10.73
CA ALA A 107 18.39 -4.92 11.31
C ALA A 107 16.94 -5.04 10.84
N MET A 108 16.03 -5.23 11.78
CA MET A 108 14.63 -4.82 11.63
C MET A 108 14.55 -3.30 11.80
N ALA A 109 14.72 -2.58 10.69
CA ALA A 109 14.70 -1.11 10.64
C ALA A 109 13.27 -0.56 10.55
N TYR A 110 13.01 0.53 11.27
CA TYR A 110 11.77 1.32 11.27
C TYR A 110 12.08 2.82 11.40
N ARG A 111 11.09 3.70 11.22
CA ARG A 111 11.31 5.15 11.37
C ARG A 111 11.71 5.46 12.82
N GLY A 112 12.89 6.05 13.02
CA GLY A 112 13.41 6.40 14.35
C GLY A 112 14.29 5.34 15.03
N GLY A 113 14.56 4.20 14.39
CA GLY A 113 15.51 3.22 14.95
C GLY A 113 15.49 1.84 14.29
N TYR A 114 16.14 0.89 14.94
CA TYR A 114 16.16 -0.50 14.50
C TYR A 114 16.36 -1.45 15.68
N ILE A 115 16.00 -2.71 15.48
CA ILE A 115 16.40 -3.83 16.34
C ILE A 115 17.34 -4.74 15.58
N ARG A 116 18.45 -5.15 16.22
CA ARG A 116 19.31 -6.23 15.71
C ARG A 116 18.67 -7.58 16.01
N CYS A 117 18.28 -8.28 14.95
CA CYS A 117 17.63 -9.58 15.04
C CYS A 117 18.62 -10.75 15.08
N GLY A 118 19.92 -10.50 14.88
CA GLY A 118 20.94 -11.55 14.81
C GLY A 118 20.66 -12.50 13.65
N GLU A 119 20.64 -13.79 13.91
CA GLU A 119 20.33 -14.82 12.91
C GLU A 119 18.83 -14.98 12.65
N ASN A 120 17.96 -14.36 13.46
CA ASN A 120 16.51 -14.51 13.38
C ASN A 120 15.87 -13.49 12.42
N ILE A 121 16.48 -13.30 11.26
CA ILE A 121 16.02 -12.43 10.19
C ILE A 121 16.41 -12.99 8.83
N ALA A 122 15.49 -12.91 7.86
CA ALA A 122 15.77 -13.30 6.48
C ALA A 122 15.17 -12.29 5.48
N ARG A 123 15.81 -12.22 4.32
CA ARG A 123 15.26 -11.59 3.11
C ARG A 123 14.78 -12.71 2.20
N ILE A 124 13.54 -12.60 1.72
CA ILE A 124 12.96 -13.58 0.79
C ILE A 124 12.31 -12.87 -0.40
N LYS A 125 12.28 -13.55 -1.53
CA LYS A 125 11.66 -13.05 -2.76
C LYS A 125 10.17 -13.37 -2.86
N ASP A 126 9.80 -14.58 -2.46
CA ASP A 126 8.49 -15.17 -2.69
C ASP A 126 8.13 -16.19 -1.59
N SER A 127 6.95 -16.82 -1.73
CA SER A 127 6.47 -17.83 -0.80
C SER A 127 7.34 -19.08 -0.69
N PHE A 128 8.14 -19.44 -1.70
CA PHE A 128 9.08 -20.56 -1.61
C PHE A 128 10.25 -20.24 -0.68
N GLY A 129 10.72 -18.99 -0.71
CA GLY A 129 11.68 -18.49 0.27
C GLY A 129 11.16 -18.58 1.70
N LEU A 130 9.87 -18.28 1.92
CA LEU A 130 9.24 -18.44 3.24
C LEU A 130 9.25 -19.90 3.70
N GLU A 131 8.86 -20.85 2.83
CA GLU A 131 8.85 -22.28 3.18
C GLU A 131 10.24 -22.76 3.62
N LYS A 132 11.28 -22.37 2.89
CA LYS A 132 12.66 -22.69 3.25
C LYS A 132 13.06 -22.12 4.62
N VAL A 133 12.75 -20.85 4.89
CA VAL A 133 13.02 -20.24 6.21
C VAL A 133 12.30 -21.02 7.32
N ILE A 134 11.05 -21.43 7.10
CA ILE A 134 10.30 -22.21 8.07
C ILE A 134 10.92 -23.59 8.32
N GLU A 135 11.42 -24.25 7.28
CA GLU A 135 12.11 -25.55 7.37
C GLU A 135 13.43 -25.44 8.13
N ASP A 136 14.22 -24.39 7.85
CA ASP A 136 15.52 -24.13 8.48
C ASP A 136 15.39 -23.73 9.97
N HIS A 137 14.21 -23.26 10.39
CA HIS A 137 13.93 -22.75 11.73
C HIS A 137 12.71 -23.44 12.39
N PRO A 138 12.78 -24.77 12.65
CA PRO A 138 11.62 -25.57 13.03
C PRO A 138 11.07 -25.31 14.44
N ASP A 139 11.80 -24.58 15.29
CA ASP A 139 11.47 -24.25 16.67
C ASP A 139 10.88 -22.83 16.85
N ILE A 140 10.93 -22.00 15.81
CA ILE A 140 10.32 -20.68 15.81
C ILE A 140 8.79 -20.80 15.82
N GLY A 141 8.15 -20.12 16.77
CA GLY A 141 6.69 -20.11 16.87
C GLY A 141 6.03 -18.82 16.41
N THR A 142 6.77 -17.74 16.15
CA THR A 142 6.20 -16.48 15.65
C THR A 142 7.05 -15.91 14.51
N TYR A 143 6.41 -15.67 13.37
CA TYR A 143 7.02 -15.00 12.22
C TYR A 143 6.37 -13.64 11.98
N ILE A 144 7.19 -12.62 11.78
CA ILE A 144 6.74 -11.29 11.38
C ILE A 144 7.14 -11.11 9.91
N ILE A 145 6.17 -10.95 9.02
CA ILE A 145 6.41 -10.78 7.58
C ILE A 145 6.04 -9.35 7.18
N ASP A 146 7.06 -8.51 7.05
CA ASP A 146 6.93 -7.08 6.73
C ASP A 146 6.49 -6.91 5.26
N GLU A 147 5.52 -6.02 5.04
CA GLU A 147 4.97 -5.68 3.72
C GLU A 147 4.49 -6.93 2.94
N ALA A 148 3.89 -7.88 3.66
CA ALA A 148 3.43 -9.16 3.15
C ALA A 148 2.46 -9.06 1.95
N SER A 149 1.74 -7.94 1.78
CA SER A 149 0.84 -7.74 0.64
C SER A 149 1.54 -7.63 -0.72
N PHE A 150 2.87 -7.45 -0.77
CA PHE A 150 3.63 -7.37 -2.02
C PHE A 150 4.17 -8.72 -2.53
N PHE A 151 3.98 -9.78 -1.74
CA PHE A 151 4.28 -11.16 -2.12
C PHE A 151 3.16 -11.78 -2.97
N ASP A 152 3.45 -12.97 -3.51
CA ASP A 152 2.50 -13.77 -4.27
C ASP A 152 1.37 -14.34 -3.39
N GLU A 153 0.23 -14.67 -4.02
CA GLU A 153 -0.96 -15.19 -3.33
C GLU A 153 -0.73 -16.52 -2.63
N ARG A 154 0.23 -17.34 -3.10
CA ARG A 154 0.56 -18.63 -2.47
C ARG A 154 1.10 -18.43 -1.06
N LEU A 155 1.76 -17.31 -0.77
CA LEU A 155 2.22 -16.94 0.58
C LEU A 155 1.10 -17.19 1.60
N VAL A 156 -0.07 -16.58 1.37
CA VAL A 156 -1.25 -16.65 2.26
C VAL A 156 -1.61 -18.08 2.65
N TYR A 157 -1.60 -19.00 1.69
CA TYR A 157 -1.96 -20.41 1.93
C TYR A 157 -0.87 -21.18 2.68
N VAL A 158 0.41 -20.93 2.37
CA VAL A 158 1.54 -21.48 3.15
C VAL A 158 1.38 -21.06 4.61
N VAL A 159 1.15 -19.76 4.85
CA VAL A 159 1.06 -19.22 6.20
C VAL A 159 -0.13 -19.80 6.96
N ARG A 160 -1.29 -19.86 6.31
CA ARG A 160 -2.52 -20.46 6.87
C ARG A 160 -2.30 -21.91 7.29
N ASN A 161 -1.79 -22.74 6.37
CA ASN A 161 -1.62 -24.16 6.63
C ASN A 161 -0.63 -24.42 7.76
N HIS A 162 0.52 -23.73 7.73
CA HIS A 162 1.54 -23.89 8.76
C HIS A 162 1.04 -23.44 10.14
N SER A 163 0.33 -22.32 10.18
CA SER A 163 -0.30 -21.78 11.38
C SER A 163 -1.31 -22.76 12.00
N MET A 164 -2.19 -23.36 11.17
CA MET A 164 -3.20 -24.32 11.62
C MET A 164 -2.60 -25.66 12.07
N GLN A 165 -1.54 -26.14 11.40
CA GLN A 165 -0.95 -27.45 11.66
C GLN A 165 -0.03 -27.46 12.89
N ARG A 166 0.77 -26.41 13.08
CA ARG A 166 1.80 -26.36 14.13
C ARG A 166 1.51 -25.35 15.24
N GLY A 167 0.43 -24.59 15.13
CA GLY A 167 0.11 -23.54 16.09
C GLY A 167 1.06 -22.34 16.02
N VAL A 168 1.79 -22.19 14.91
CA VAL A 168 2.68 -21.06 14.63
C VAL A 168 1.86 -19.79 14.42
N MET A 169 2.37 -18.68 14.93
CA MET A 169 1.80 -17.36 14.78
C MET A 169 2.47 -16.60 13.64
N PHE A 170 1.67 -15.86 12.89
CA PHE A 170 2.16 -14.95 11.87
C PHE A 170 1.59 -13.56 12.09
N ILE A 171 2.45 -12.55 11.97
CA ILE A 171 2.10 -11.14 12.10
C ILE A 171 2.46 -10.45 10.79
N PHE A 172 1.54 -9.68 10.24
CA PHE A 172 1.68 -9.04 8.94
C PHE A 172 1.54 -7.51 9.06
N PRO A 173 2.62 -6.79 9.38
CA PRO A 173 2.69 -5.34 9.19
C PRO A 173 2.64 -5.05 7.69
N THR A 174 1.52 -4.53 7.18
CA THR A 174 1.37 -4.33 5.73
C THR A 174 0.38 -3.23 5.40
N LEU A 175 0.49 -2.68 4.18
CA LEU A 175 -0.59 -1.87 3.59
C LEU A 175 -1.67 -2.79 3.01
N ILE A 176 -2.92 -2.58 3.45
CA ILE A 176 -4.11 -3.25 2.91
C ILE A 176 -4.87 -2.36 1.91
N LEU A 177 -4.89 -1.05 2.16
CA LEU A 177 -5.51 -0.08 1.27
C LEU A 177 -4.45 0.66 0.48
N ASN A 178 -4.74 0.95 -0.79
CA ASN A 178 -3.95 1.85 -1.62
C ASN A 178 -4.39 3.32 -1.42
N PHE A 179 -3.76 4.24 -2.14
CA PHE A 179 -4.06 5.68 -2.03
C PHE A 179 -5.49 6.03 -2.46
N ARG A 180 -6.15 5.19 -3.25
CA ARG A 180 -7.54 5.34 -3.71
C ARG A 180 -8.55 4.87 -2.68
N ARG A 181 -8.08 4.38 -1.52
CA ARG A 181 -8.86 3.71 -0.46
C ARG A 181 -9.45 2.36 -0.90
N ASP A 182 -8.94 1.80 -1.99
CA ASP A 182 -9.32 0.47 -2.48
C ASP A 182 -8.36 -0.58 -1.93
N ILE A 183 -8.78 -1.85 -1.87
CA ILE A 183 -7.88 -2.95 -1.48
C ILE A 183 -6.70 -2.99 -2.45
N PHE A 184 -5.48 -3.07 -1.90
CA PHE A 184 -4.25 -2.85 -2.63
C PHE A 184 -4.07 -3.84 -3.80
N ASN A 185 -4.29 -5.13 -3.55
CA ASN A 185 -4.17 -6.20 -4.53
C ASN A 185 -4.87 -7.49 -4.05
N SER A 186 -4.81 -8.55 -4.87
CA SER A 186 -5.32 -9.90 -4.57
C SER A 186 -4.71 -10.50 -3.30
N THR A 187 -3.41 -10.39 -3.10
CA THR A 187 -2.72 -10.88 -1.90
C THR A 187 -3.28 -10.21 -0.64
N ALA A 188 -3.42 -8.89 -0.62
CA ALA A 188 -4.00 -8.14 0.50
C ALA A 188 -5.43 -8.62 0.82
N ARG A 189 -6.24 -8.88 -0.21
CA ARG A 189 -7.59 -9.43 -0.03
C ARG A 189 -7.57 -10.81 0.61
N LEU A 190 -6.74 -11.72 0.10
CA LEU A 190 -6.60 -13.07 0.64
C LEU A 190 -6.06 -13.07 2.08
N MET A 191 -5.16 -12.14 2.40
CA MET A 191 -4.66 -11.93 3.76
C MET A 191 -5.78 -11.53 4.73
N LEU A 192 -6.67 -10.64 4.31
CA LEU A 192 -7.85 -10.25 5.10
C LEU A 192 -8.77 -11.45 5.34
N ASP A 193 -9.04 -12.24 4.31
CA ASP A 193 -9.91 -13.42 4.39
C ASP A 193 -9.37 -14.49 5.37
N MET A 194 -8.03 -14.61 5.50
CA MET A 194 -7.41 -15.61 6.38
C MET A 194 -7.10 -15.12 7.80
N ALA A 195 -7.14 -13.81 8.03
CA ALA A 195 -6.72 -13.19 9.29
C ALA A 195 -7.61 -13.68 10.45
N THR A 196 -6.98 -14.03 11.57
CA THR A 196 -7.73 -14.32 12.82
C THR A 196 -7.96 -13.06 13.63
N ASP A 197 -7.08 -12.08 13.47
CA ASP A 197 -7.04 -10.85 14.24
C ASP A 197 -6.66 -9.69 13.33
N VAL A 198 -7.24 -8.52 13.57
CA VAL A 198 -6.81 -7.28 12.93
C VAL A 198 -6.45 -6.28 14.02
N ILE A 199 -5.24 -5.72 13.92
CA ILE A 199 -4.76 -4.63 14.75
C ILE A 199 -4.68 -3.38 13.86
N PRO A 200 -5.66 -2.47 13.94
CA PRO A 200 -5.61 -1.22 13.21
C PRO A 200 -4.75 -0.21 13.97
N LEU A 201 -3.69 0.27 13.33
CA LEU A 201 -2.92 1.43 13.75
C LEU A 201 -3.46 2.66 13.03
N THR A 202 -3.57 3.75 13.78
CA THR A 202 -3.86 5.08 13.24
C THR A 202 -2.62 5.95 13.31
N ALA A 203 -2.60 7.00 12.50
CA ALA A 203 -1.66 8.11 12.63
C ALA A 203 -2.43 9.40 12.92
N TYR A 204 -1.74 10.50 13.21
CA TYR A 204 -2.36 11.81 13.13
C TYR A 204 -2.60 12.17 11.66
N CYS A 205 -3.73 12.82 11.39
CA CYS A 205 -3.90 13.51 10.12
C CYS A 205 -2.80 14.57 9.99
N GLU A 206 -1.97 14.45 8.96
CA GLU A 206 -0.85 15.36 8.72
C GLU A 206 -1.28 16.66 8.00
N HIS A 207 -2.59 16.92 7.91
CA HIS A 207 -3.08 18.24 7.50
C HIS A 207 -2.76 19.25 8.63
N PRO A 208 -2.11 20.40 8.35
CA PRO A 208 -1.64 21.34 9.39
C PRO A 208 -2.71 21.76 10.41
N ASP A 209 -3.95 21.93 9.96
CA ASP A 209 -5.07 22.37 10.79
C ASP A 209 -5.94 21.22 11.33
N CYS A 210 -5.43 19.97 11.37
CA CYS A 210 -6.21 18.81 11.78
C CYS A 210 -5.53 17.98 12.88
N MET A 211 -6.33 17.52 13.86
CA MET A 211 -5.87 16.61 14.94
C MET A 211 -6.60 15.26 14.94
N LYS A 212 -7.40 14.96 13.90
CA LYS A 212 -8.17 13.71 13.81
C LYS A 212 -7.25 12.52 13.51
N SER A 213 -7.72 11.33 13.86
CA SER A 213 -7.08 10.07 13.45
C SER A 213 -7.11 9.93 11.93
N ALA A 214 -6.00 9.49 11.36
CA ALA A 214 -5.84 9.13 9.97
C ALA A 214 -5.82 7.61 9.80
N PHE A 215 -6.57 7.15 8.81
CA PHE A 215 -6.68 5.74 8.43
C PHE A 215 -6.15 5.49 7.01
N TYR A 216 -5.96 6.55 6.22
CA TYR A 216 -5.63 6.44 4.80
C TYR A 216 -4.28 7.04 4.50
N THR A 217 -3.57 6.39 3.59
CA THR A 217 -2.43 6.97 2.91
C THR A 217 -2.96 7.88 1.81
N TYR A 218 -2.72 9.18 1.95
CA TYR A 218 -2.99 10.20 0.96
C TYR A 218 -1.75 10.40 0.09
N ARG A 219 -1.94 10.43 -1.23
CA ARG A 219 -0.88 10.69 -2.20
C ARG A 219 -1.11 12.07 -2.80
N TYR A 220 -0.06 12.87 -2.85
CA TYR A 220 -0.11 14.23 -3.39
C TYR A 220 1.23 14.61 -4.00
N TYR A 221 1.22 15.63 -4.85
CA TYR A 221 2.41 16.30 -5.37
C TYR A 221 2.49 17.68 -4.74
N GLN A 222 3.70 18.19 -4.54
CA GLN A 222 3.91 19.55 -4.07
C GLN A 222 4.45 20.36 -5.25
N VAL A 223 3.57 21.12 -5.90
CA VAL A 223 3.93 21.91 -7.10
C VAL A 223 4.01 23.38 -6.72
N GLY A 224 5.23 23.88 -6.55
CA GLY A 224 5.45 25.18 -5.93
C GLY A 224 4.96 25.19 -4.48
N ASP A 225 4.11 26.15 -4.14
CA ASP A 225 3.47 26.29 -2.83
C ASP A 225 2.16 25.49 -2.70
N LYS A 226 1.74 24.77 -3.75
CA LYS A 226 0.44 24.09 -3.80
C LYS A 226 0.52 22.60 -3.52
N GLU A 227 -0.30 22.16 -2.57
CA GLU A 227 -0.65 20.75 -2.42
C GLU A 227 -1.58 20.34 -3.57
N CYS A 228 -1.17 19.32 -4.33
CA CYS A 228 -1.88 18.82 -5.50
C CYS A 228 -2.23 17.34 -5.27
N PRO A 229 -3.49 16.99 -4.96
CA PRO A 229 -3.88 15.59 -4.77
C PRO A 229 -3.56 14.76 -6.02
N ALA A 230 -3.14 13.51 -5.84
CA ALA A 230 -3.00 12.59 -6.96
C ALA A 230 -4.36 12.31 -7.61
N LEU A 231 -4.39 12.22 -8.94
CA LEU A 231 -5.61 11.86 -9.67
C LEU A 231 -5.95 10.39 -9.41
N TYR A 232 -7.23 10.03 -9.46
CA TYR A 232 -7.67 8.65 -9.22
C TYR A 232 -6.93 7.65 -10.11
N PHE A 233 -6.66 8.01 -11.37
CA PHE A 233 -5.95 7.17 -12.33
C PHE A 233 -4.42 7.29 -12.26
N ASP A 234 -3.84 7.96 -11.26
CA ASP A 234 -2.38 7.92 -11.07
C ASP A 234 -1.92 6.46 -10.89
N PRO A 235 -0.77 6.06 -11.47
CA PRO A 235 -0.27 4.69 -11.41
C PRO A 235 -0.24 4.14 -9.99
N LEU A 236 -0.76 2.93 -9.79
CA LEU A 236 -0.91 2.35 -8.45
C LEU A 236 0.42 2.31 -7.68
N ILE A 237 1.47 1.77 -8.29
CA ILE A 237 2.82 1.68 -7.72
C ILE A 237 3.68 2.79 -8.31
N ILE A 238 4.29 3.59 -7.43
CA ILE A 238 5.34 4.55 -7.76
C ILE A 238 6.41 4.35 -6.68
N VAL A 239 7.59 3.90 -7.07
CA VAL A 239 8.66 3.60 -6.10
C VAL A 239 9.29 4.90 -5.62
N GLY A 240 9.24 5.12 -4.30
CA GLY A 240 9.79 6.31 -3.62
C GLY A 240 8.84 6.89 -2.56
N GLY A 241 9.15 8.09 -2.06
CA GLY A 241 8.25 8.86 -1.19
C GLY A 241 8.56 8.82 0.31
N ASP A 242 9.73 8.33 0.72
CA ASP A 242 10.18 8.42 2.12
C ASP A 242 10.72 9.80 2.49
N GLU A 243 10.99 10.66 1.49
CA GLU A 243 11.42 12.04 1.68
C GLU A 243 10.40 12.99 1.07
N HIS A 244 10.22 14.14 1.70
CA HIS A 244 9.38 15.21 1.18
C HIS A 244 10.05 15.89 -0.02
N LYS A 245 9.27 16.09 -1.09
CA LYS A 245 9.73 16.64 -2.36
C LYS A 245 8.80 17.74 -2.84
N VAL A 246 9.39 18.83 -3.30
CA VAL A 246 8.69 19.86 -4.09
C VAL A 246 8.93 19.52 -5.56
N ASP A 247 8.04 18.72 -6.11
CA ASP A 247 8.17 18.12 -7.44
C ASP A 247 6.79 17.86 -8.06
N SER A 248 6.67 18.06 -9.38
CA SER A 248 5.49 17.73 -10.17
C SER A 248 5.52 16.32 -10.75
N PHE A 249 6.68 15.65 -10.74
CA PHE A 249 6.89 14.30 -11.30
C PHE A 249 6.74 13.20 -10.26
N GLN A 250 7.25 13.42 -9.04
CA GLN A 250 7.23 12.42 -7.96
C GLN A 250 6.28 12.83 -6.83
N PRO A 251 5.42 11.91 -6.35
CA PRO A 251 4.50 12.22 -5.27
C PRO A 251 5.17 12.11 -3.89
N ASN A 252 4.55 12.78 -2.94
CA ASN A 252 4.67 12.59 -1.49
C ASN A 252 3.52 11.72 -0.97
N TYR A 253 3.71 11.20 0.24
CA TYR A 253 2.70 10.42 0.96
C TYR A 253 2.52 10.98 2.37
N ALA A 254 1.28 11.08 2.81
CA ALA A 254 0.92 11.53 4.15
C ALA A 254 -0.25 10.70 4.70
N ALA A 255 -0.36 10.57 6.02
CA ALA A 255 -1.56 10.03 6.64
C ALA A 255 -2.63 11.13 6.72
N ARG A 256 -3.84 10.87 6.22
CA ARG A 256 -4.96 11.83 6.28
C ARG A 256 -6.25 11.16 6.80
N CYS A 257 -7.09 11.95 7.49
CA CYS A 257 -8.44 11.54 7.84
C CYS A 257 -9.38 11.61 6.61
N ASP A 258 -10.62 11.17 6.76
CA ASP A 258 -11.60 11.16 5.66
C ASP A 258 -11.81 12.52 5.00
N GLU A 259 -11.83 13.59 5.79
CA GLU A 259 -12.11 14.97 5.33
C GLU A 259 -10.95 15.60 4.54
N HIS A 260 -9.71 15.22 4.84
CA HIS A 260 -8.50 15.79 4.23
C HIS A 260 -7.83 14.84 3.24
N HIS A 261 -8.51 13.75 2.86
CA HIS A 261 -8.05 12.83 1.82
C HIS A 261 -8.88 13.05 0.56
N TYR A 262 -8.34 13.87 -0.34
CA TYR A 262 -8.96 14.19 -1.62
C TYR A 262 -8.64 13.14 -2.68
N LEU A 263 -9.62 12.79 -3.51
CA LEU A 263 -9.45 11.79 -4.58
C LEU A 263 -10.10 12.27 -5.88
N PRO A 264 -9.54 13.30 -6.53
CA PRO A 264 -10.09 13.89 -7.75
C PRO A 264 -10.04 12.93 -8.93
N GLY A 265 -10.95 13.13 -9.89
CA GLY A 265 -10.96 12.39 -11.17
C GLY A 265 -11.54 10.98 -11.09
N LYS A 266 -12.11 10.56 -9.95
CA LYS A 266 -12.76 9.24 -9.81
C LYS A 266 -13.93 9.08 -10.79
N GLU A 267 -14.86 10.03 -10.82
CA GLU A 267 -16.00 10.00 -11.75
C GLU A 267 -15.53 10.08 -13.21
N TYR A 268 -14.64 11.02 -13.53
CA TYR A 268 -14.00 11.10 -14.84
C TYR A 268 -13.41 9.75 -15.28
N THR A 269 -12.74 9.04 -14.38
CA THR A 269 -12.10 7.76 -14.68
C THR A 269 -13.11 6.73 -15.17
N PHE A 270 -14.26 6.62 -14.51
CA PHE A 270 -15.26 5.60 -14.81
C PHE A 270 -16.27 6.01 -15.90
N PHE A 271 -16.58 7.29 -16.03
CA PHE A 271 -17.54 7.78 -17.04
C PHE A 271 -16.89 8.18 -18.36
N HIS A 272 -15.60 8.48 -18.38
CA HIS A 272 -14.91 8.95 -19.59
C HIS A 272 -13.68 8.11 -19.92
N LEU A 273 -12.65 8.11 -19.06
CA LEU A 273 -11.35 7.51 -19.41
C LEU A 273 -11.46 6.02 -19.71
N LYS A 274 -12.07 5.24 -18.81
CA LYS A 274 -12.25 3.79 -18.97
C LYS A 274 -13.13 3.44 -20.19
N PRO A 275 -14.30 4.07 -20.41
CA PRO A 275 -15.06 3.90 -21.65
C PRO A 275 -14.26 4.19 -22.93
N MET A 276 -13.45 5.26 -22.95
CA MET A 276 -12.59 5.57 -24.10
C MET A 276 -11.52 4.48 -24.32
N GLY A 277 -10.94 3.93 -23.24
CA GLY A 277 -10.07 2.76 -23.33
C GLY A 277 -10.77 1.52 -23.91
N MET A 278 -12.02 1.26 -23.51
CA MET A 278 -12.81 0.15 -24.07
C MET A 278 -13.13 0.34 -25.56
N MET A 279 -13.40 1.57 -25.99
CA MET A 279 -13.61 1.91 -27.40
C MET A 279 -12.32 1.71 -28.20
N ALA A 280 -11.19 2.18 -27.67
CA ALA A 280 -9.89 2.01 -28.28
C ALA A 280 -9.50 0.53 -28.43
N ALA A 281 -9.82 -0.32 -27.44
CA ALA A 281 -9.65 -1.77 -27.53
C ALA A 281 -10.43 -2.43 -28.70
N ARG A 282 -11.48 -1.76 -29.18
CA ARG A 282 -12.32 -2.18 -30.31
C ARG A 282 -11.91 -1.52 -31.63
N GLY A 283 -10.83 -0.74 -31.64
CA GLY A 283 -10.33 0.01 -32.80
C GLY A 283 -10.87 1.44 -32.92
N GLU A 284 -11.74 1.88 -32.02
CA GLU A 284 -12.25 3.26 -31.99
C GLU A 284 -11.35 4.15 -31.13
N GLU A 285 -10.17 4.49 -31.65
CA GLU A 285 -9.10 5.14 -30.89
C GLU A 285 -9.23 6.66 -30.78
N ASN A 286 -9.95 7.29 -31.72
CA ASN A 286 -10.00 8.75 -31.84
C ASN A 286 -10.46 9.47 -30.56
N PRO A 287 -11.47 8.99 -29.81
CA PRO A 287 -11.87 9.62 -28.55
C PRO A 287 -10.73 9.63 -27.52
N LEU A 288 -10.09 8.46 -27.31
CA LEU A 288 -8.97 8.33 -26.38
C LEU A 288 -7.79 9.21 -26.80
N ARG A 289 -7.41 9.15 -28.08
CA ARG A 289 -6.30 9.95 -28.65
C ARG A 289 -6.54 11.45 -28.45
N SER A 290 -7.76 11.91 -28.73
CA SER A 290 -8.13 13.32 -28.60
C SER A 290 -8.08 13.77 -27.14
N GLU A 291 -8.56 12.96 -26.21
CA GLU A 291 -8.48 13.28 -24.78
C GLU A 291 -7.04 13.30 -24.28
N LEU A 292 -6.22 12.28 -24.59
CA LEU A 292 -4.80 12.25 -24.20
C LEU A 292 -4.03 13.45 -24.77
N GLY A 293 -4.31 13.83 -26.03
CA GLY A 293 -3.75 15.02 -26.64
C GLY A 293 -4.17 16.31 -25.92
N ALA A 294 -5.44 16.41 -25.47
CA ALA A 294 -5.90 17.52 -24.65
C ALA A 294 -5.21 17.54 -23.28
N LEU A 295 -5.12 16.40 -22.58
CA LEU A 295 -4.44 16.30 -21.29
C LEU A 295 -2.98 16.76 -21.37
N LYS A 296 -2.27 16.44 -22.46
CA LYS A 296 -0.87 16.87 -22.65
C LYS A 296 -0.74 18.33 -23.10
N GLY A 297 -1.47 18.73 -24.13
CA GLY A 297 -1.22 20.00 -24.83
C GLY A 297 -2.16 21.15 -24.47
N ASN A 298 -3.36 20.87 -23.97
CA ASN A 298 -4.36 21.89 -23.62
C ASN A 298 -5.37 21.34 -22.61
N ILE A 299 -4.94 21.23 -21.35
CA ILE A 299 -5.74 20.56 -20.31
C ILE A 299 -7.11 21.20 -20.11
N GLY A 300 -7.24 22.52 -20.34
CA GLY A 300 -8.51 23.24 -20.25
C GLY A 300 -9.58 22.76 -21.25
N LYS A 301 -9.19 22.05 -22.31
CA LYS A 301 -10.13 21.43 -23.27
C LYS A 301 -10.47 19.97 -22.95
N SER A 302 -9.74 19.34 -22.04
CA SER A 302 -9.96 17.95 -21.66
C SER A 302 -11.31 17.74 -21.00
N LEU A 303 -11.82 16.50 -21.07
CA LEU A 303 -12.99 16.09 -20.29
C LEU A 303 -12.66 16.06 -18.80
N LEU A 304 -11.40 15.79 -18.43
CA LEU A 304 -10.95 15.84 -17.03
C LEU A 304 -11.14 17.23 -16.41
N TYR A 305 -10.64 18.28 -17.08
CA TYR A 305 -10.78 19.65 -16.60
C TYR A 305 -12.26 20.03 -16.44
N ARG A 306 -13.09 19.72 -17.45
CA ARG A 306 -14.54 19.98 -17.38
C ARG A 306 -15.20 19.27 -16.21
N ASN A 307 -14.90 17.99 -16.01
CA ASN A 307 -15.44 17.22 -14.88
C ASN A 307 -15.06 17.83 -13.53
N LEU A 308 -13.80 18.23 -13.34
CA LEU A 308 -13.33 18.81 -12.08
C LEU A 308 -13.84 20.24 -11.86
N ALA A 309 -13.92 21.05 -12.92
CA ALA A 309 -14.36 22.44 -12.84
C ALA A 309 -15.88 22.58 -12.65
N GLU A 310 -16.68 21.76 -13.30
CA GLU A 310 -18.16 21.87 -13.29
C GLU A 310 -18.80 21.00 -12.21
N GLY A 311 -18.16 19.89 -11.84
CA GLY A 311 -18.73 18.91 -10.90
C GLY A 311 -18.53 19.22 -9.42
N THR A 312 -17.76 20.27 -9.07
CA THR A 312 -17.41 20.58 -7.68
C THR A 312 -17.89 21.98 -7.28
N PRO A 313 -18.66 22.13 -6.18
CA PRO A 313 -19.05 23.45 -5.66
C PRO A 313 -17.84 24.33 -5.36
N ASP A 314 -18.00 25.65 -5.48
CA ASP A 314 -16.94 26.60 -5.14
C ASP A 314 -16.49 26.45 -3.67
N GLY A 315 -15.18 26.51 -3.46
CA GLY A 315 -14.55 26.37 -2.14
C GLY A 315 -13.22 25.62 -2.20
N LEU A 316 -12.69 25.30 -1.02
CA LEU A 316 -11.39 24.65 -0.85
C LEU A 316 -11.29 23.31 -1.60
N GLN A 317 -12.38 22.53 -1.62
CA GLN A 317 -12.39 21.25 -2.33
C GLN A 317 -12.19 21.41 -3.85
N ARG A 318 -12.85 22.41 -4.45
CA ARG A 318 -12.68 22.70 -5.88
C ARG A 318 -11.26 23.19 -6.17
N GLU A 319 -10.69 24.00 -5.30
CA GLU A 319 -9.29 24.42 -5.42
C GLU A 319 -8.35 23.21 -5.40
N MET A 320 -8.50 22.30 -4.45
CA MET A 320 -7.72 21.05 -4.38
C MET A 320 -7.90 20.19 -5.63
N PHE A 321 -9.11 20.09 -6.14
CA PHE A 321 -9.39 19.33 -7.36
C PHE A 321 -8.76 19.98 -8.59
N LEU A 322 -8.79 21.30 -8.71
CA LEU A 322 -8.13 22.00 -9.82
C LEU A 322 -6.60 21.96 -9.67
N ASN A 323 -6.05 21.97 -8.46
CA ASN A 323 -4.61 21.79 -8.22
C ASN A 323 -4.12 20.42 -8.68
N SER A 324 -4.97 19.37 -8.66
CA SER A 324 -4.61 18.05 -9.18
C SER A 324 -4.28 18.00 -10.69
N LEU A 325 -4.50 19.11 -11.41
CA LEU A 325 -4.15 19.29 -12.81
C LEU A 325 -2.75 19.89 -13.03
N LEU A 326 -2.07 20.31 -11.97
CA LEU A 326 -0.72 20.88 -12.02
C LEU A 326 0.43 19.87 -12.10
N PRO A 327 0.33 18.64 -11.56
CA PRO A 327 1.36 17.62 -11.71
C PRO A 327 1.67 17.31 -13.18
N ALA A 328 2.91 16.90 -13.45
CA ALA A 328 3.36 16.55 -14.78
C ALA A 328 2.77 15.20 -15.25
N ASN A 329 2.88 14.96 -16.55
CA ASN A 329 2.63 13.68 -17.22
C ASN A 329 1.20 13.10 -17.01
N ILE A 330 0.16 13.96 -16.97
CA ILE A 330 -1.23 13.52 -16.74
C ILE A 330 -1.72 12.58 -17.85
N ALA A 331 -1.34 12.84 -19.12
CA ALA A 331 -1.70 11.97 -20.24
C ALA A 331 -1.05 10.59 -20.11
N GLU A 332 0.24 10.54 -19.75
CA GLU A 332 1.00 9.33 -19.51
C GLU A 332 0.42 8.53 -18.34
N LYS A 333 0.06 9.18 -17.23
CA LYS A 333 -0.61 8.55 -16.08
C LYS A 333 -1.92 7.89 -16.51
N ALA A 334 -2.76 8.61 -17.26
CA ALA A 334 -4.02 8.08 -17.78
C ALA A 334 -3.80 6.87 -18.70
N LEU A 335 -2.79 6.94 -19.57
CA LEU A 335 -2.45 5.86 -20.50
C LEU A 335 -1.86 4.65 -19.78
N ALA A 336 -0.98 4.86 -18.80
CA ALA A 336 -0.41 3.82 -17.94
C ALA A 336 -1.50 3.10 -17.14
N TYR A 337 -2.49 3.82 -16.60
CA TYR A 337 -3.64 3.24 -15.92
C TYR A 337 -4.47 2.32 -16.85
N LEU A 338 -4.77 2.79 -18.06
CA LEU A 338 -5.52 2.00 -19.04
C LEU A 338 -4.76 0.75 -19.50
N PHE A 339 -3.44 0.85 -19.67
CA PHE A 339 -2.58 -0.26 -20.07
C PHE A 339 -2.35 -1.23 -18.92
N SER A 340 -1.67 -0.79 -17.86
CA SER A 340 -1.16 -1.67 -16.80
C SER A 340 -2.24 -2.21 -15.87
N GLU A 341 -3.22 -1.37 -15.50
CA GLU A 341 -4.20 -1.73 -14.48
C GLU A 341 -5.53 -2.22 -15.06
N GLN A 342 -6.01 -1.57 -16.14
CA GLN A 342 -7.29 -1.94 -16.75
C GLN A 342 -7.16 -2.97 -17.88
N ASN A 343 -5.96 -3.16 -18.43
CA ASN A 343 -5.71 -4.02 -19.58
C ASN A 343 -6.62 -3.69 -20.78
N LEU A 344 -6.86 -2.40 -21.04
CA LEU A 344 -7.75 -1.91 -22.10
C LEU A 344 -7.00 -1.36 -23.31
N VAL A 345 -5.71 -1.09 -23.19
CA VAL A 345 -4.88 -0.62 -24.31
C VAL A 345 -3.88 -1.73 -24.66
N PRO A 346 -3.87 -2.23 -25.91
CA PRO A 346 -2.82 -3.14 -26.38
C PRO A 346 -1.46 -2.42 -26.42
N GLU A 347 -0.36 -3.17 -26.32
CA GLU A 347 1.00 -2.61 -26.31
C GLU A 347 1.33 -1.84 -27.60
N GLU A 348 0.93 -2.36 -28.76
CA GLU A 348 1.11 -1.67 -30.05
C GLU A 348 0.41 -0.31 -30.08
N LEU A 349 -0.80 -0.23 -29.53
CA LEU A 349 -1.56 1.02 -29.44
C LEU A 349 -0.90 1.98 -28.45
N LEU A 350 -0.45 1.49 -27.29
CA LEU A 350 0.31 2.27 -26.32
C LEU A 350 1.52 2.92 -26.99
N VAL A 351 2.38 2.13 -27.65
CA VAL A 351 3.59 2.61 -28.32
C VAL A 351 3.26 3.62 -29.43
N ARG A 352 2.20 3.38 -30.21
CA ARG A 352 1.75 4.32 -31.24
C ARG A 352 1.26 5.65 -30.64
N LEU A 353 0.39 5.62 -29.64
CA LEU A 353 -0.11 6.83 -28.97
C LEU A 353 1.01 7.64 -28.31
N VAL A 354 1.98 6.95 -27.70
CA VAL A 354 3.17 7.58 -27.12
C VAL A 354 3.97 8.32 -28.19
N SER A 355 4.16 7.73 -29.36
CA SER A 355 4.85 8.41 -30.46
C SER A 355 4.04 9.55 -31.06
N GLU A 356 2.77 9.32 -31.41
CA GLU A 356 1.92 10.30 -32.10
C GLU A 356 1.63 11.54 -31.26
N LEU A 357 1.51 11.36 -29.94
CA LEU A 357 1.27 12.45 -28.99
C LEU A 357 2.58 12.93 -28.34
N GLU A 358 3.73 12.39 -28.75
CA GLU A 358 5.07 12.68 -28.22
C GLU A 358 5.19 12.51 -26.69
N LEU A 359 4.44 11.58 -26.09
CA LEU A 359 4.40 11.38 -24.65
C LEU A 359 5.77 10.99 -24.08
N ASP A 360 5.98 11.25 -22.79
CA ASP A 360 7.23 11.00 -22.08
C ASP A 360 7.51 9.49 -21.94
N ARG A 361 8.46 9.02 -22.75
CA ARG A 361 8.87 7.61 -22.83
C ARG A 361 9.60 7.15 -21.58
N GLU A 362 10.48 7.99 -21.03
CA GLU A 362 11.29 7.65 -19.85
C GLU A 362 10.38 7.49 -18.62
N TYR A 363 9.44 8.42 -18.45
CA TYR A 363 8.43 8.33 -17.41
C TYR A 363 7.61 7.04 -17.53
N LEU A 364 7.07 6.76 -18.72
CA LEU A 364 6.24 5.58 -18.95
C LEU A 364 7.03 4.29 -18.75
N GLN A 365 8.25 4.18 -19.27
CA GLN A 365 9.08 2.99 -19.12
C GLN A 365 9.31 2.67 -17.63
N LYS A 366 9.67 3.68 -16.84
CA LYS A 366 9.87 3.52 -15.39
C LYS A 366 8.60 3.11 -14.67
N VAL A 367 7.49 3.82 -14.91
CA VAL A 367 6.20 3.54 -14.25
C VAL A 367 5.70 2.14 -14.59
N LEU A 368 5.82 1.72 -15.85
CA LEU A 368 5.37 0.42 -16.30
C LEU A 368 6.25 -0.71 -15.74
N GLU A 369 7.55 -0.48 -15.57
CA GLU A 369 8.45 -1.39 -14.87
C GLU A 369 8.07 -1.54 -13.39
N ASP A 370 7.86 -0.42 -12.68
CA ASP A 370 7.41 -0.40 -11.27
C ASP A 370 6.08 -1.16 -11.07
N ASN A 371 5.20 -1.12 -12.07
CA ASN A 371 3.91 -1.82 -12.07
C ASN A 371 3.98 -3.23 -12.71
N ARG A 372 5.19 -3.80 -12.86
CA ARG A 372 5.46 -5.17 -13.34
C ARG A 372 4.92 -5.47 -14.75
N ARG A 373 4.83 -4.46 -15.61
CA ARG A 373 4.41 -4.60 -17.01
C ARG A 373 5.30 -3.74 -17.95
N PRO A 374 6.62 -4.01 -17.99
CA PRO A 374 7.57 -3.18 -18.73
C PRO A 374 7.30 -3.18 -20.25
N VAL A 375 7.59 -2.07 -20.90
CA VAL A 375 7.45 -1.87 -22.36
C VAL A 375 8.68 -1.15 -22.89
N VAL A 376 9.15 -1.56 -24.06
CA VAL A 376 10.30 -0.94 -24.74
C VAL A 376 9.80 -0.04 -25.87
N PHE A 377 9.98 1.27 -25.74
CA PHE A 377 9.48 2.25 -26.71
C PHE A 377 10.39 2.47 -27.93
N ASP A 378 11.62 1.94 -27.92
CA ASP A 378 12.64 2.20 -28.96
C ASP A 378 12.53 1.32 -30.21
N GLN A 379 11.66 0.30 -30.23
CA GLN A 379 11.58 -0.65 -31.35
C GLN A 379 10.91 -0.11 -32.62
N GLN A 380 10.49 1.16 -32.65
CA GLN A 380 9.78 1.76 -33.80
C GLN A 380 10.60 1.96 -35.08
N LEU A 381 11.90 1.60 -35.12
CA LEU A 381 12.72 1.73 -36.33
C LEU A 381 12.61 0.56 -37.33
N LEU A 382 11.78 -0.47 -37.08
CA LEU A 382 11.76 -1.67 -37.92
C LEU A 382 10.51 -1.85 -38.81
N PHE A 383 9.49 -0.99 -38.70
CA PHE A 383 8.25 -1.13 -39.50
C PHE A 383 7.66 0.21 -39.98
N SER A 384 8.51 1.19 -40.27
CA SER A 384 8.12 2.40 -41.02
C SER A 384 8.18 2.21 -42.54
#